data_AF-R6QHT7-F1
#
_entry.id   AF-R6QHT7-F1
#
_cell.length_a   1.000
_cell.length_b   1.000
_cell.length_c   1.000
_cell.angle_alpha   90.00
_cell.angle_beta   90.00
_cell.angle_gamma   90.00
#
_symmetry.space_group_name_H-M   'P 1'
#
loop_
_entity.id
_entity.type
_entity.pdbx_description
1 polymer ?
#
loop_
_entity_poly.entity_id
_entity_poly.type
_entity_poly.pdbx_seq_one_letter_code
_entity_poly.pdbx_strand_id
1 'polypeptide(L)'
;MLKNVNTSIIKLIFGVVVIVLGLEMLLREYSKDSGKSSRILLAIIGVASGVLCGLFGVGALLAAYVSRVTDDSQSFKANISAVFIVDNTFRIILYSTLHILTLDTLKRSLILIPFVLIGLIAGMKCSSIMNKNLAKKITALLLVISGISLVIKNI
;
A
#
# COMPACT_ATOMS: atom_id res chain seq x y z
N MET A 1 0.40 27.54 9.21
CA MET A 1 0.00 27.95 7.84
C MET A 1 0.23 26.81 6.83
N LEU A 2 -0.56 25.71 6.91
CA LEU A 2 -0.56 24.60 5.92
C LEU A 2 -1.98 24.30 5.40
N LYS A 3 -2.89 25.28 5.52
CA LYS A 3 -4.33 25.14 5.27
C LYS A 3 -4.73 25.09 3.78
N ASN A 4 -3.78 25.31 2.85
CA ASN A 4 -4.08 25.62 1.45
C ASN A 4 -3.26 24.83 0.40
N VAL A 5 -2.74 23.64 0.71
CA VAL A 5 -2.41 22.72 -0.40
C VAL A 5 -3.71 22.00 -0.74
N ASN A 6 -4.28 22.36 -1.89
CA ASN A 6 -5.58 21.83 -2.33
C ASN A 6 -5.52 20.30 -2.29
N THR A 7 -6.33 19.68 -1.43
CA THR A 7 -6.28 18.22 -1.22
C THR A 7 -6.53 17.46 -2.52
N SER A 8 -7.22 18.08 -3.49
CA SER A 8 -7.38 17.60 -4.85
C SER A 8 -6.05 17.50 -5.62
N ILE A 9 -5.12 18.46 -5.48
CA ILE A 9 -3.81 18.43 -6.16
C ILE A 9 -2.95 17.29 -5.59
N ILE A 10 -2.95 17.12 -4.26
CA ILE A 10 -2.22 16.02 -3.60
C ILE A 10 -2.77 14.66 -4.07
N LYS A 11 -4.10 14.52 -4.15
CA LYS A 11 -4.75 13.30 -4.66
C LYS A 11 -4.47 13.07 -6.15
N LEU A 12 -4.45 14.12 -6.96
CA LEU A 12 -4.19 14.03 -8.39
C LEU A 12 -2.74 13.60 -8.67
N ILE A 13 -1.76 14.22 -8.00
CA ILE A 13 -0.34 13.81 -8.09
C ILE A 13 -0.19 12.35 -7.65
N PHE A 14 -0.83 11.96 -6.54
CA PHE A 14 -0.81 10.58 -6.07
C PHE A 14 -1.43 9.62 -7.09
N GLY A 15 -2.57 9.97 -7.69
CA GLY A 15 -3.22 9.18 -8.74
C GLY A 15 -2.31 8.95 -9.94
N VAL A 16 -1.63 10.00 -10.42
CA VAL A 16 -0.65 9.90 -11.53
C VAL A 16 0.50 8.96 -11.16
N VAL A 17 1.09 9.10 -9.96
CA VAL A 17 2.19 8.23 -9.49
C VAL A 17 1.73 6.77 -9.42
N VAL A 18 0.53 6.52 -8.90
CA VAL A 18 -0.05 5.16 -8.81
C VAL A 18 -0.29 4.56 -10.20
N ILE A 19 -0.79 5.35 -11.17
CA ILE A 19 -0.98 4.90 -12.55
C ILE A 19 0.36 4.51 -13.19
N VAL A 20 1.38 5.38 -13.09
CA VAL A 20 2.72 5.14 -13.66
C VAL A 20 3.34 3.87 -13.07
N LEU A 21 3.27 3.69 -11.74
CA LEU A 21 3.81 2.50 -11.08
C LEU A 21 3.00 1.23 -11.42
N GLY A 22 1.67 1.31 -11.52
CA GLY A 22 0.82 0.20 -11.95
C GLY A 22 1.13 -0.22 -13.40
N LEU A 23 1.33 0.74 -14.30
CA LEU A 23 1.75 0.50 -15.68
C LEU A 23 3.15 -0.11 -15.76
N GLU A 24 4.11 0.41 -14.99
CA GLU A 24 5.47 -0.15 -14.93
C GLU A 24 5.45 -1.61 -14.44
N MET A 25 4.65 -1.93 -13.42
CA MET A 25 4.45 -3.31 -12.97
C MET A 25 3.87 -4.21 -14.06
N LEU A 26 2.92 -3.70 -14.85
CA LEU A 26 2.23 -4.46 -15.91
C LEU A 26 3.16 -4.70 -17.12
N LEU A 27 3.92 -3.69 -17.52
CA LEU A 27 4.89 -3.77 -18.61
C LEU A 27 6.05 -4.70 -18.28
N ARG A 28 6.56 -4.65 -17.05
CA ARG A 28 7.70 -5.50 -16.65
C ARG A 28 7.34 -6.98 -16.54
N GLU A 29 6.13 -7.30 -16.10
CA GLU A 29 5.61 -8.68 -16.11
C GLU A 29 5.50 -9.21 -17.55
N TYR A 30 5.12 -8.36 -18.51
CA TYR A 30 5.05 -8.72 -19.93
C TYR A 30 6.44 -8.92 -20.54
N SER A 31 7.42 -8.10 -20.16
CA SER A 31 8.76 -8.13 -20.76
C SER A 31 9.72 -9.18 -20.20
N LYS A 32 9.40 -9.87 -19.09
CA LYS A 32 10.30 -10.87 -18.44
C LYS A 32 11.73 -10.36 -18.19
N ASP A 33 11.91 -9.03 -18.23
CA ASP A 33 13.20 -8.38 -18.14
C ASP A 33 13.43 -7.95 -16.69
N SER A 34 14.36 -8.65 -16.04
CA SER A 34 14.86 -8.31 -14.71
C SER A 34 15.84 -7.14 -14.76
N GLY A 35 15.52 -6.11 -15.56
CA GLY A 35 16.34 -4.92 -15.76
C GLY A 35 16.94 -4.46 -14.43
N LYS A 36 18.27 -4.41 -14.40
CA LYS A 36 19.09 -4.11 -13.22
C LYS A 36 18.60 -2.81 -12.59
N SER A 37 17.72 -2.93 -11.60
CA SER A 37 17.21 -1.76 -10.88
C SER A 37 18.35 -1.25 -10.02
N SER A 38 18.85 -0.06 -10.35
CA SER A 38 19.84 0.63 -9.53
C SER A 38 19.36 0.67 -8.08
N ARG A 39 20.23 0.35 -7.12
CA ARG A 39 19.92 0.43 -5.68
C ARG A 39 19.34 1.78 -5.28
N ILE A 40 19.70 2.83 -6.01
CA ILE A 40 19.23 4.21 -5.81
C ILE A 40 17.77 4.36 -6.25
N LEU A 41 17.38 3.76 -7.39
CA LEU A 41 16.00 3.72 -7.85
C LEU A 41 15.11 2.95 -6.88
N LEU A 42 15.60 1.82 -6.37
CA LEU A 42 14.93 1.06 -5.31
C LEU A 42 14.76 1.91 -4.04
N ALA A 43 15.81 2.60 -3.58
CA ALA A 43 15.70 3.46 -2.41
C ALA A 43 14.68 4.59 -2.59
N ILE A 44 14.66 5.26 -3.76
CA ILE A 44 13.71 6.32 -4.07
C ILE A 44 12.26 5.79 -4.08
N ILE A 45 12.02 4.66 -4.75
CA ILE A 45 10.70 4.02 -4.79
C ILE A 45 10.28 3.57 -3.39
N GLY A 46 11.22 3.03 -2.60
CA GLY A 46 10.99 2.63 -1.21
C GLY A 46 10.53 3.81 -0.34
N VAL A 47 11.27 4.92 -0.36
CA VAL A 47 10.93 6.13 0.38
C VAL A 47 9.59 6.71 -0.08
N ALA A 48 9.39 6.85 -1.39
CA ALA A 48 8.14 7.35 -1.95
C ALA A 48 6.95 6.46 -1.55
N SER A 49 7.10 5.13 -1.64
CA SER A 49 6.06 4.18 -1.27
C SER A 49 5.74 4.23 0.23
N GLY A 50 6.73 4.43 1.10
CA GLY A 50 6.53 4.60 2.54
C GLY A 50 5.78 5.87 2.89
N VAL A 51 6.17 7.01 2.29
CA VAL A 51 5.49 8.30 2.47
C VAL A 51 4.04 8.22 1.99
N LEU A 52 3.80 7.60 0.83
CA LEU A 52 2.46 7.41 0.29
C LEU A 52 1.63 6.43 1.11
N CYS A 53 2.24 5.36 1.64
CA CYS A 53 1.59 4.42 2.55
C CYS A 53 1.14 5.14 3.82
N GLY A 54 1.98 5.99 4.43
CA GLY A 54 1.60 6.73 5.63
C GLY A 54 0.52 7.79 5.39
N LEU A 55 0.60 8.52 4.28
CA LEU A 55 -0.35 9.58 3.92
C LEU A 55 -1.73 9.05 3.55
N PHE A 56 -1.80 7.97 2.76
CA PHE A 56 -3.04 7.48 2.17
C PHE A 56 -3.47 6.10 2.65
N GLY A 57 -2.64 5.41 3.45
CA GLY A 57 -2.88 4.03 3.87
C GLY A 57 -2.73 3.00 2.74
N VAL A 58 -2.14 3.39 1.60
CA VAL A 58 -2.06 2.53 0.40
C VAL A 58 -0.74 1.74 0.41
N GLY A 59 -0.77 0.54 0.97
CA GLY A 59 0.38 -0.38 0.99
C GLY A 59 0.67 -1.09 -0.34
N ALA A 60 -0.12 -0.86 -1.39
CA ALA A 60 0.05 -1.53 -2.69
C ALA A 60 1.36 -1.16 -3.40
N LEU A 61 1.82 0.09 -3.27
CA LEU A 61 3.11 0.52 -3.82
C LEU A 61 4.29 -0.05 -3.02
N LEU A 62 4.12 -0.16 -1.70
CA LEU A 62 5.09 -0.82 -0.83
C LEU A 62 5.18 -2.32 -1.16
N ALA A 63 4.05 -2.98 -1.40
CA ALA A 63 3.97 -4.35 -1.89
C ALA A 63 4.65 -4.51 -3.26
N ALA A 64 4.47 -3.57 -4.18
CA ALA A 64 5.19 -3.57 -5.45
C ALA A 64 6.71 -3.48 -5.25
N TYR A 65 7.16 -2.63 -4.32
CA TYR A 65 8.56 -2.45 -3.98
C TYR A 65 9.17 -3.70 -3.32
N VAL A 66 8.58 -4.21 -2.25
CA VAL A 66 9.11 -5.37 -1.52
C VAL A 66 9.12 -6.62 -2.42
N SER A 67 8.17 -6.73 -3.34
CA SER A 67 8.15 -7.81 -4.35
C SER A 67 9.28 -7.70 -5.38
N ARG A 68 9.94 -6.53 -5.52
CA ARG A 68 11.16 -6.36 -6.34
C ARG A 68 12.43 -6.74 -5.59
N VAL A 69 12.42 -6.66 -4.27
CA VAL A 69 13.59 -6.87 -3.42
C VAL A 69 13.62 -8.29 -2.82
N THR A 70 12.47 -8.98 -2.82
CA THR A 70 12.30 -10.29 -2.18
C THR A 70 11.59 -11.27 -3.11
N ASP A 71 12.23 -12.41 -3.41
CA ASP A 71 11.66 -13.48 -4.26
C ASP A 71 10.79 -14.48 -3.48
N ASP A 72 11.02 -14.56 -2.16
CA ASP A 72 10.32 -15.47 -1.26
C ASP A 72 9.01 -14.87 -0.71
N SER A 73 7.94 -15.67 -0.72
CA SER A 73 6.58 -15.25 -0.33
C SER A 73 6.45 -14.99 1.18
N GLN A 74 7.18 -15.75 2.00
CA GLN A 74 7.19 -15.56 3.45
C GLN A 74 7.94 -14.29 3.81
N SER A 75 9.13 -14.11 3.22
CA SER A 75 9.97 -12.92 3.41
C SER A 75 9.26 -11.65 2.92
N PHE A 76 8.49 -11.74 1.82
CA PHE A 76 7.63 -10.66 1.33
C PHE A 76 6.58 -10.23 2.36
N LYS A 77 5.82 -11.21 2.91
CA LYS A 77 4.79 -10.95 3.92
C LYS A 77 5.39 -10.39 5.21
N ALA A 78 6.53 -10.91 5.66
CA ALA A 78 7.23 -10.44 6.85
C ALA A 78 7.69 -8.98 6.71
N ASN A 79 8.33 -8.65 5.59
CA ASN A 79 8.82 -7.30 5.30
C ASN A 79 7.67 -6.28 5.24
N ILE A 80 6.58 -6.61 4.55
CA ILE A 80 5.40 -5.75 4.48
C ILE A 80 4.76 -5.59 5.87
N SER A 81 4.62 -6.68 6.63
CA SER A 81 4.07 -6.65 7.98
C SER A 81 4.89 -5.76 8.92
N ALA A 82 6.22 -5.83 8.86
CA ALA A 82 7.10 -5.00 9.68
C ALA A 82 6.87 -3.50 9.41
N VAL A 83 6.76 -3.10 8.13
CA VAL A 83 6.47 -1.70 7.77
C VAL A 83 5.09 -1.28 8.28
N PHE A 84 4.08 -2.14 8.15
CA PHE A 84 2.75 -1.86 8.69
C PHE A 84 2.76 -1.72 10.22
N ILE A 85 3.54 -2.51 10.96
CA ILE A 85 3.65 -2.37 12.42
C ILE A 85 4.18 -0.99 12.79
N VAL A 86 5.23 -0.53 12.10
CA VAL A 86 5.81 0.79 12.34
C VAL A 86 4.81 1.89 12.02
N ASP A 87 4.13 1.82 10.87
CA ASP A 87 3.11 2.79 10.46
C ASP A 87 1.94 2.85 11.43
N ASN A 88 1.39 1.69 11.82
CA ASN A 88 0.30 1.61 12.78
C ASN A 88 0.71 2.11 14.17
N THR A 89 1.95 1.86 14.60
CA THR A 89 2.46 2.39 15.88
C THR A 89 2.51 3.92 15.86
N PHE A 90 3.05 4.49 14.78
CA PHE A 90 3.03 5.95 14.57
C PHE A 90 1.62 6.50 14.61
N ARG A 91 0.68 5.83 13.94
CA ARG A 91 -0.72 6.23 13.89
C ARG A 91 -1.40 6.18 15.27
N ILE A 92 -1.11 5.18 16.10
CA ILE A 92 -1.62 5.10 17.48
C ILE A 92 -1.12 6.28 18.32
N ILE A 93 0.19 6.60 18.25
CA ILE A 93 0.77 7.74 18.98
C ILE A 93 0.11 9.05 18.52
N LEU A 94 -0.06 9.22 17.21
CA LEU A 94 -0.62 10.42 16.60
C LEU A 94 -2.11 10.59 16.93
N TYR A 95 -2.89 9.51 16.93
CA TYR A 95 -4.30 9.56 17.32
C TYR A 95 -4.52 9.74 18.82
N SER A 96 -3.59 9.24 19.65
CA SER A 96 -3.59 9.47 21.09
C SER A 96 -3.31 10.95 21.41
N THR A 97 -2.28 11.53 20.81
CA THR A 97 -1.95 12.96 20.99
C THR A 97 -3.05 13.91 20.48
N LEU A 98 -3.72 13.54 19.38
CA LEU A 98 -4.88 14.28 18.86
C LEU A 98 -6.19 14.07 19.65
N HIS A 99 -6.20 13.28 20.72
CA HIS A 99 -7.39 12.92 21.51
C HIS A 99 -8.55 12.31 20.70
N ILE A 100 -8.25 11.79 19.50
CA ILE A 100 -9.22 11.06 18.66
C ILE A 100 -9.49 9.67 19.26
N LEU A 101 -8.55 9.17 20.07
CA LEU A 101 -8.64 7.90 20.78
C LEU A 101 -9.53 8.03 22.04
N THR A 102 -10.85 8.03 21.84
CA THR A 102 -11.84 7.98 22.92
C THR A 102 -12.21 6.55 23.33
N LEU A 103 -12.70 6.37 24.57
CA LEU A 103 -13.13 5.07 25.10
C LEU A 103 -14.22 4.41 24.24
N ASP A 104 -15.12 5.19 23.64
CA ASP A 104 -16.15 4.68 22.72
C ASP A 104 -15.56 4.10 21.44
N THR A 105 -14.53 4.75 20.91
CA THR A 105 -13.81 4.27 19.71
C THR A 105 -13.08 2.97 20.01
N LEU A 106 -12.51 2.84 21.21
CA LEU A 106 -11.82 1.62 21.66
C LEU A 106 -12.80 0.44 21.83
N LYS A 107 -13.96 0.66 22.45
CA LYS A 107 -15.02 -0.36 22.57
C LYS A 107 -15.52 -0.85 21.22
N ARG A 108 -15.77 0.08 20.29
CA ARG A 108 -16.15 -0.27 18.91
C ARG A 108 -15.05 -1.09 18.24
N SER A 109 -13.79 -0.67 18.34
CA SER A 109 -12.66 -1.40 17.76
C SER A 109 -12.57 -2.83 18.30
N LEU A 110 -12.87 -3.05 19.59
CA LEU A 110 -12.87 -4.37 20.22
C LEU A 110 -13.95 -5.31 19.64
N ILE A 111 -15.15 -4.78 19.38
CA ILE A 111 -16.26 -5.54 18.76
C ILE A 111 -15.91 -5.94 17.32
N LEU A 112 -15.10 -5.15 16.61
CA LEU A 112 -14.68 -5.46 15.25
C LEU A 112 -13.50 -6.45 15.16
N ILE A 113 -12.78 -6.73 16.25
CA ILE A 113 -11.69 -7.72 16.28
C ILE A 113 -12.08 -9.07 15.66
N PRO A 114 -13.22 -9.71 16.00
CA PRO A 114 -13.58 -10.99 15.38
C PRO A 114 -13.74 -10.90 13.86
N PHE A 115 -14.28 -9.81 13.32
CA PHE A 115 -14.38 -9.60 11.87
C PHE A 115 -13.00 -9.46 11.22
N VAL A 116 -12.08 -8.75 11.87
CA VAL A 116 -10.69 -8.62 11.41
C VAL A 116 -9.99 -9.98 11.39
N LEU A 117 -10.18 -10.80 12.43
CA LEU A 117 -9.59 -12.14 12.51
C LEU A 117 -10.12 -13.07 11.42
N ILE A 118 -11.44 -13.05 11.17
CA ILE A 118 -12.06 -13.83 10.09
C ILE A 118 -11.49 -13.38 8.74
N GLY A 119 -11.43 -12.07 8.49
CA GLY A 119 -10.86 -11.52 7.27
C GLY A 119 -9.39 -11.89 7.08
N LEU A 120 -8.60 -11.88 8.15
CA LEU A 120 -7.20 -12.28 8.14
C LEU A 120 -7.03 -13.75 7.78
N ILE A 121 -7.76 -14.65 8.43
CA ILE A 121 -7.70 -16.10 8.16
C ILE A 121 -8.14 -16.39 6.72
N ALA A 122 -9.25 -15.80 6.28
CA ALA A 122 -9.74 -15.92 4.91
C ALA A 122 -8.70 -15.41 3.90
N GLY A 123 -8.08 -14.26 4.17
CA GLY A 123 -7.03 -13.67 3.33
C GLY A 123 -5.77 -14.54 3.25
N MET A 124 -5.31 -15.11 4.38
CA MET A 124 -4.17 -16.03 4.41
C MET A 124 -4.46 -17.29 3.59
N LYS A 125 -5.66 -17.87 3.73
CA LYS A 125 -6.06 -19.06 2.98
C LYS A 125 -6.16 -18.78 1.48
N CYS A 126 -6.76 -17.65 1.09
CA CYS A 126 -6.85 -17.20 -0.29
C CYS A 126 -5.45 -16.95 -0.90
N SER A 127 -4.57 -16.28 -0.15
CA SER A 127 -3.19 -16.03 -0.57
C SER A 127 -2.38 -17.32 -0.79
N SER A 128 -2.68 -18.40 -0.06
CA SER A 128 -2.01 -19.69 -0.25
C SER A 128 -2.43 -20.41 -1.54
N ILE A 129 -3.61 -20.11 -2.07
CA ILE A 129 -4.17 -20.75 -3.28
C ILE A 129 -3.81 -19.94 -4.54
N MET A 130 -3.53 -18.65 -4.39
CA MET A 130 -3.32 -17.74 -5.51
C MET A 130 -1.92 -17.85 -6.14
N ASN A 131 -1.86 -18.05 -7.45
CA ASN A 131 -0.61 -18.07 -8.20
C ASN A 131 0.08 -16.69 -8.15
N LYS A 132 1.39 -16.66 -7.87
CA LYS A 132 2.21 -15.42 -7.75
C LYS A 132 2.03 -14.48 -8.95
N ASN A 133 2.02 -15.01 -10.18
CA ASN A 133 1.89 -14.18 -11.39
C ASN A 133 0.48 -13.58 -11.53
N LEU A 134 -0.53 -14.35 -11.14
CA LEU A 134 -1.93 -13.92 -11.21
C LEU A 134 -2.22 -12.85 -10.15
N ALA A 135 -1.68 -13.02 -8.94
CA ALA A 135 -1.72 -12.02 -7.87
C ALA A 135 -1.08 -10.69 -8.29
N LYS A 136 0.11 -10.73 -8.89
CA LYS A 136 0.81 -9.54 -9.41
C LYS A 136 0.01 -8.84 -10.50
N LYS A 137 -0.51 -9.58 -11.47
CA LYS A 137 -1.30 -9.03 -12.58
C LYS A 137 -2.60 -8.37 -12.10
N ILE A 138 -3.32 -9.02 -11.19
CA ILE A 138 -4.53 -8.44 -10.57
C ILE A 138 -4.18 -7.18 -9.77
N THR A 139 -3.12 -7.21 -8.97
CA THR A 139 -2.70 -6.04 -8.17
C THR A 139 -2.33 -4.86 -9.05
N ALA A 140 -1.57 -5.09 -10.12
CA ALA A 140 -1.21 -4.06 -11.09
C ALA A 140 -2.44 -3.46 -11.78
N LEU A 141 -3.38 -4.31 -12.23
CA LEU A 141 -4.63 -3.85 -12.85
C LEU A 141 -5.45 -3.00 -11.86
N LEU A 142 -5.63 -3.47 -10.62
CA LEU A 142 -6.36 -2.75 -9.58
C LEU A 142 -5.69 -1.42 -9.22
N LEU A 143 -4.35 -1.35 -9.23
CA LEU A 143 -3.62 -0.11 -9.02
C LEU A 143 -3.90 0.91 -10.12
N VAL A 144 -3.83 0.49 -11.39
CA VAL A 144 -4.14 1.38 -12.53
C VAL A 144 -5.58 1.88 -12.45
N ILE A 145 -6.55 1.00 -12.20
CA ILE A 145 -7.96 1.38 -12.06
C ILE A 145 -8.16 2.34 -10.89
N SER A 146 -7.52 2.07 -9.75
CA SER A 146 -7.61 2.94 -8.55
C SER A 146 -7.03 4.32 -8.82
N GLY A 147 -5.88 4.39 -9.50
CA GLY A 147 -5.26 5.66 -9.88
C GLY A 147 -6.12 6.45 -10.86
N ILE A 148 -6.71 5.80 -11.88
CA ILE A 148 -7.64 6.44 -12.81
C ILE A 148 -8.88 6.99 -12.08
N SER A 149 -9.50 6.17 -11.21
CA SER A 149 -10.65 6.60 -10.41
C SER A 149 -10.33 7.81 -9.53
N LEU A 150 -9.12 7.85 -8.97
CA LEU A 150 -8.67 8.98 -8.17
C LEU A 150 -8.46 10.25 -9.01
N VAL A 151 -7.91 10.13 -10.22
CA VAL A 151 -7.73 11.28 -11.13
C VAL A 151 -9.09 11.81 -11.59
N ILE A 152 -10.00 10.93 -12.05
CA ILE A 152 -11.34 11.33 -12.50
C ILE A 152 -12.13 12.03 -11.39
N LYS A 153 -12.02 11.55 -10.14
CA LYS A 153 -12.76 12.12 -9.01
C LYS A 153 -12.20 13.47 -8.51
N ASN A 154 -10.99 13.85 -8.92
CA ASN A 154 -10.32 15.08 -8.46
C ASN A 154 -10.01 16.07 -9.61
N ILE A 155 -10.43 15.75 -10.84
CA ILE A 155 -10.64 16.70 -11.94
C ILE A 155 -12.04 17.31 -11.76
#